data_AF-A0A8S9GUR5-F1
#
_entry.id   AF-A0A8S9GUR5-F1
#
_cell.length_a   1.000
_cell.length_b   1.000
_cell.length_c   1.000
_cell.angle_alpha   90.00
_cell.angle_beta   90.00
_cell.angle_gamma   90.00
#
_symmetry.space_group_name_H-M   'P 1'
#
loop_
_entity.id
_entity.type
_entity.pdbx_description
1 polymer ?
#
loop_
_entity_poly.entity_id
_entity_poly.type
_entity_poly.pdbx_seq_one_letter_code
_entity_poly.pdbx_strand_id
1 'polypeptide(L)'
;MSNSKTKEIVKESKCDDQFEHVGSILVNVSKTEDGRKMLLEPKRGLLKQIIRQFDSTNQLRKKGVAGTIRNCSFEAKNQLENILLISEFLWPALLLPVAGSKIYSEEDISKMPPELGSALAIEREPVTDADIRVQTLEAIYLIILQEAGRRAFWSVNGPRILQVGYEYEEDSKVMRAYEQVGSLVCSTLYLSISLNHWLTLLNLRKITLLALGCLILNQLVEESGGPEESSSEPTKAES
;
A
#
# COMPACT_ATOMS: atom_id res chain seq x y z
N MET A 1 -28.05 47.89 41.44
CA MET A 1 -28.74 46.98 40.49
C MET A 1 -28.11 47.21 39.11
N SER A 2 -26.91 46.67 38.88
CA SER A 2 -26.65 45.32 38.34
C SER A 2 -26.83 45.25 36.83
N ASN A 3 -25.77 45.61 36.09
CA ASN A 3 -25.55 45.09 34.75
C ASN A 3 -24.06 44.72 34.61
N SER A 4 -23.73 43.54 35.13
CA SER A 4 -22.37 42.97 35.11
C SER A 4 -22.43 41.47 34.76
N LYS A 5 -23.23 41.11 33.76
CA LYS A 5 -23.35 39.76 33.21
C LYS A 5 -23.38 39.81 31.68
N THR A 6 -22.27 40.25 31.09
CA THR A 6 -22.00 40.00 29.65
C THR A 6 -20.51 39.89 29.42
N LYS A 7 -19.87 39.07 30.26
CA LYS A 7 -18.60 38.42 29.97
C LYS A 7 -18.75 36.96 30.37
N GLU A 8 -19.68 36.28 29.72
CA GLU A 8 -19.48 34.86 29.47
C GLU A 8 -18.31 34.78 28.50
N ILE A 9 -17.12 34.78 29.09
CA ILE A 9 -15.96 34.14 28.52
C ILE A 9 -16.46 32.73 28.20
N VAL A 10 -16.64 32.43 26.91
CA VAL A 10 -16.61 31.06 26.42
C VAL A 10 -15.25 30.56 26.85
N LYS A 11 -15.21 30.00 28.05
CA LYS A 11 -14.10 29.22 28.55
C LYS A 11 -14.15 28.04 27.61
N GLU A 12 -13.34 28.07 26.54
CA GLU A 12 -12.94 26.84 25.86
C GLU A 12 -12.57 25.90 27.00
N SER A 13 -13.43 24.91 27.23
CA SER A 13 -13.09 23.84 28.13
C SER A 13 -11.90 23.18 27.48
N LYS A 14 -10.69 23.53 27.94
CA LYS A 14 -9.53 22.66 27.83
C LYS A 14 -10.02 21.32 28.38
N CYS A 15 -10.43 20.45 27.47
CA CYS A 15 -10.55 19.04 27.74
C CYS A 15 -9.10 18.64 27.99
N ASP A 16 -8.70 18.72 29.26
CA ASP A 16 -7.35 18.42 29.69
C ASP A 16 -7.18 16.91 29.47
N ASP A 17 -6.73 16.57 28.27
CA ASP A 17 -6.50 15.19 27.88
C ASP A 17 -5.30 14.69 28.70
N GLN A 18 -5.63 14.06 29.83
CA GLN A 18 -4.70 13.63 30.87
C GLN A 18 -3.47 12.87 30.33
N PHE A 19 -3.59 12.23 29.16
CA PHE A 19 -2.53 11.42 28.57
C PHE A 19 -2.08 11.91 27.18
N GLU A 20 -2.35 13.17 26.81
CA GLU A 20 -1.98 13.70 25.49
C GLU A 20 -0.47 13.62 25.20
N HIS A 21 0.36 13.77 26.23
CA HIS A 21 1.81 13.73 26.12
C HIS A 21 2.41 12.32 26.02
N VAL A 22 1.63 11.26 26.26
CA VAL A 22 2.11 9.87 26.12
C VAL A 22 2.59 9.61 24.69
N GLY A 23 1.96 10.24 23.69
CA GLY A 23 2.41 10.18 22.30
C GLY A 23 3.87 10.62 22.13
N SER A 24 4.30 11.69 22.81
CA SER A 24 5.68 12.17 22.76
C SER A 24 6.68 11.20 23.44
N ILE A 25 6.25 10.55 24.51
CA ILE A 25 7.06 9.52 25.19
C ILE A 25 7.28 8.32 24.25
N LEU A 26 6.23 7.84 23.59
CA LEU A 26 6.31 6.72 22.63
C LEU A 26 7.22 7.05 21.43
N VAL A 27 7.15 8.28 20.92
CA VAL A 27 8.07 8.76 19.88
C VAL A 27 9.52 8.71 20.37
N ASN A 28 9.80 9.10 21.62
CA ASN A 28 11.16 9.03 22.17
C ASN A 28 11.64 7.59 22.39
N VAL A 29 10.79 6.71 22.93
CA VAL A 29 11.10 5.28 23.12
C VAL A 29 11.47 4.63 21.78
N SER A 30 10.66 4.88 20.74
CA SER A 30 10.85 4.31 19.40
C SER A 30 12.07 4.85 18.63
N LYS A 31 12.80 5.86 19.15
CA LYS A 31 14.09 6.28 18.56
C LYS A 31 15.18 5.22 18.72
N THR A 32 15.09 4.42 19.78
CA THR A 32 16.04 3.32 20.05
C THR A 32 15.62 2.04 19.34
N GLU A 33 16.59 1.22 18.92
CA GLU A 33 16.30 -0.08 18.29
C GLU A 33 15.53 -1.01 19.22
N ASP A 34 15.92 -1.09 20.49
CA ASP A 34 15.23 -1.92 21.50
C ASP A 34 13.79 -1.46 21.71
N GLY A 35 13.56 -0.14 21.73
CA GLY A 35 12.21 0.43 21.79
C GLY A 35 11.36 0.01 20.59
N ARG A 36 11.92 0.05 19.38
CA ARG A 36 11.20 -0.42 18.17
C ARG A 36 10.88 -1.91 18.24
N LYS A 37 11.87 -2.74 18.60
CA LYS A 37 11.68 -4.20 18.74
C LYS A 37 10.59 -4.53 19.77
N MET A 38 10.57 -3.84 20.90
CA MET A 38 9.54 -4.01 21.93
C MET A 38 8.15 -3.64 21.40
N LEU A 39 8.03 -2.52 20.66
CA LEU A 39 6.75 -2.06 20.13
C LEU A 39 6.22 -2.96 18.99
N LEU A 40 7.13 -3.50 18.18
CA LEU A 40 6.83 -4.38 17.05
C LEU A 40 6.59 -5.84 17.44
N GLU A 41 6.82 -6.23 18.70
CA GLU A 41 6.63 -7.60 19.16
C GLU A 41 5.14 -8.01 19.07
N PRO A 42 4.76 -8.94 18.17
CA PRO A 42 3.35 -9.21 17.88
C PRO A 42 2.56 -9.71 19.09
N LYS A 43 3.21 -10.49 19.96
CA LYS A 43 2.62 -11.05 21.18
C LYS A 43 2.15 -9.97 22.16
N ARG A 44 2.76 -8.78 22.14
CA ARG A 44 2.36 -7.67 23.02
C ARG A 44 1.24 -6.82 22.43
N GLY A 45 1.11 -6.78 21.11
CA GLY A 45 0.08 -6.00 20.41
C GLY A 45 0.17 -4.48 20.63
N LEU A 46 1.32 -3.96 21.12
CA LEU A 46 1.47 -2.55 21.51
C LEU A 46 1.31 -1.61 20.31
N LEU A 47 2.00 -1.90 19.19
CA LEU A 47 1.89 -1.06 18.02
C LEU A 47 0.43 -0.97 17.51
N LYS A 48 -0.31 -2.08 17.51
CA LYS A 48 -1.74 -2.07 17.16
C LYS A 48 -2.54 -1.13 18.06
N GLN A 49 -2.32 -1.16 19.37
CA GLN A 49 -3.02 -0.28 20.31
C GLN A 49 -2.69 1.20 20.09
N ILE A 50 -1.42 1.50 19.78
CA ILE A 50 -0.95 2.85 19.48
C ILE A 50 -1.60 3.36 18.19
N ILE A 51 -1.59 2.56 17.11
CA ILE A 51 -2.16 2.95 15.82
C ILE A 51 -3.65 3.30 15.93
N ARG A 52 -4.42 2.56 16.72
CA ARG A 52 -5.86 2.84 16.94
C ARG A 52 -6.14 4.20 17.60
N GLN A 53 -5.12 4.87 18.15
CA GLN A 53 -5.27 6.23 18.69
C GLN A 53 -5.23 7.32 17.60
N PHE A 54 -4.98 6.96 16.33
CA PHE A 54 -4.93 7.92 15.23
C PHE A 54 -6.29 8.59 14.95
N ASP A 55 -7.40 7.95 15.34
CA ASP A 55 -8.76 8.48 15.22
C ASP A 55 -9.10 9.53 16.31
N SER A 56 -8.18 9.81 17.23
CA SER A 56 -8.38 10.83 18.27
C SER A 56 -8.57 12.23 17.68
N THR A 57 -9.40 13.07 18.28
CA THR A 57 -9.51 14.50 17.91
C THR A 57 -8.28 15.32 18.33
N ASN A 58 -7.43 14.79 19.24
CA ASN A 58 -6.24 15.47 19.71
C ASN A 58 -5.07 15.34 18.72
N GLN A 59 -4.62 16.48 18.19
CA GLN A 59 -3.50 16.54 17.22
C GLN A 59 -2.18 16.05 17.82
N LEU A 60 -1.90 16.28 19.10
CA LEU A 60 -0.69 15.78 19.76
C LEU A 60 -0.65 14.26 19.80
N ARG A 61 -1.81 13.62 19.99
CA ARG A 61 -1.91 12.15 19.92
C ARG A 61 -1.65 11.66 18.51
N LYS A 62 -2.31 12.23 17.49
CA LYS A 62 -2.06 11.86 16.08
C LYS A 62 -0.59 11.99 15.69
N LYS A 63 0.06 13.08 16.11
CA LYS A 63 1.49 13.33 15.90
C LYS A 63 2.37 12.30 16.61
N GLY A 64 2.04 11.96 17.85
CA GLY A 64 2.72 10.89 18.58
C GLY A 64 2.60 9.53 17.90
N VAL A 65 1.41 9.20 17.39
CA VAL A 65 1.16 7.95 16.65
C VAL A 65 1.94 7.94 15.34
N ALA A 66 1.82 8.99 14.51
CA ALA A 66 2.54 9.10 13.23
C ALA A 66 4.06 8.95 13.42
N GLY A 67 4.63 9.67 14.39
CA GLY A 67 6.05 9.62 14.69
C GLY A 67 6.50 8.26 15.20
N THR A 68 5.67 7.59 16.02
CA THR A 68 5.97 6.24 16.51
C THR A 68 5.94 5.22 15.37
N ILE A 69 4.94 5.25 14.49
CA ILE A 69 4.87 4.37 13.32
C ILE A 69 6.09 4.61 12.43
N ARG A 70 6.39 5.88 12.09
CA ARG A 70 7.54 6.27 11.28
C ARG A 70 8.85 5.74 11.84
N ASN A 71 9.05 5.86 13.16
CA ASN A 71 10.24 5.33 13.80
C ASN A 71 10.28 3.80 13.71
N CYS A 72 9.19 3.10 14.02
CA CYS A 72 9.13 1.64 13.90
C CYS A 72 9.39 1.16 12.45
N SER A 73 8.99 1.92 11.44
CA SER A 73 9.23 1.60 10.03
C SER A 73 10.71 1.56 9.63
N PHE A 74 11.65 2.07 10.42
CA PHE A 74 13.09 1.85 10.18
C PHE A 74 13.49 0.36 10.27
N GLU A 75 12.73 -0.44 11.01
CA GLU A 75 12.93 -1.89 11.08
C GLU A 75 12.28 -2.65 9.93
N ALA A 76 11.65 -1.97 8.96
CA ALA A 76 10.93 -2.64 7.88
C ALA A 76 11.79 -3.64 7.10
N LYS A 77 13.11 -3.44 6.97
CA LYS A 77 13.99 -4.44 6.35
C LYS A 77 13.96 -5.80 7.06
N ASN A 78 13.87 -5.80 8.39
CA ASN A 78 14.01 -7.00 9.23
C ASN A 78 12.68 -7.49 9.82
N GLN A 79 11.71 -6.60 10.00
CA GLN A 79 10.46 -6.84 10.72
C GLN A 79 9.22 -6.45 9.91
N LEU A 80 9.32 -6.43 8.56
CA LEU A 80 8.20 -6.10 7.69
C LEU A 80 6.95 -6.94 7.99
N GLU A 81 7.13 -8.24 8.21
CA GLU A 81 6.01 -9.15 8.50
C GLU A 81 5.24 -8.67 9.74
N ASN A 82 5.95 -8.34 10.83
CA ASN A 82 5.34 -7.84 12.05
C ASN A 82 4.59 -6.51 11.84
N ILE A 83 5.13 -5.62 10.98
CA ILE A 83 4.47 -4.36 10.60
C ILE A 83 3.19 -4.66 9.80
N LEU A 84 3.24 -5.60 8.84
CA LEU A 84 2.11 -5.90 7.97
C LEU A 84 1.02 -6.76 8.63
N LEU A 85 1.32 -7.45 9.74
CA LEU A 85 0.32 -8.15 10.56
C LEU A 85 -0.81 -7.24 11.05
N ILE A 86 -0.56 -5.93 11.12
CA ILE A 86 -1.54 -4.92 11.55
C ILE A 86 -2.00 -4.02 10.40
N SER A 87 -1.86 -4.48 9.15
CA SER A 87 -2.19 -3.76 7.92
C SER A 87 -3.60 -3.14 7.91
N GLU A 88 -4.60 -3.84 8.45
CA GLU A 88 -5.98 -3.37 8.63
C GLU A 88 -6.05 -2.01 9.35
N PHE A 89 -5.18 -1.77 10.32
CA PHE A 89 -5.12 -0.51 11.09
C PHE A 89 -4.04 0.43 10.56
N LEU A 90 -2.94 -0.15 10.06
CA LEU A 90 -1.77 0.59 9.59
C LEU A 90 -2.10 1.43 8.36
N TRP A 91 -2.76 0.85 7.36
CA TRP A 91 -3.02 1.55 6.11
C TRP A 91 -3.96 2.75 6.29
N PRO A 92 -5.09 2.64 7.00
CA PRO A 92 -5.90 3.82 7.32
C PRO A 92 -5.12 4.92 8.04
N ALA A 93 -4.34 4.57 9.07
CA ALA A 93 -3.53 5.54 9.81
C ALA A 93 -2.47 6.25 8.95
N LEU A 94 -1.91 5.56 7.96
CA LEU A 94 -0.89 6.14 7.07
C LEU A 94 -1.47 6.88 5.86
N LEU A 95 -2.56 6.38 5.28
CA LEU A 95 -3.11 6.87 4.00
C LEU A 95 -4.15 7.96 4.18
N LEU A 96 -5.03 7.88 5.18
CA LEU A 96 -6.07 8.90 5.37
C LEU A 96 -5.53 10.33 5.56
N PRO A 97 -4.40 10.56 6.28
CA PRO A 97 -3.82 11.90 6.42
C PRO A 97 -3.34 12.53 5.11
N VAL A 98 -3.08 11.70 4.10
CA VAL A 98 -2.43 12.05 2.83
C VAL A 98 -3.32 11.72 1.64
N ALA A 99 -4.62 11.53 1.87
CA ALA A 99 -5.59 11.18 0.83
C ALA A 99 -6.29 12.40 0.21
N GLY A 100 -5.98 13.62 0.67
CA GLY A 100 -6.74 14.83 0.36
C GLY A 100 -8.14 14.82 1.04
N SER A 101 -8.95 15.84 0.78
CA SER A 101 -10.32 15.99 1.29
C SER A 101 -11.41 15.55 0.30
N LYS A 102 -11.02 15.09 -0.90
CA LYS A 102 -11.94 14.68 -1.96
C LYS A 102 -12.64 13.36 -1.64
N ILE A 103 -13.89 13.23 -2.10
CA ILE A 103 -14.63 11.96 -2.18
C ILE A 103 -14.12 11.14 -3.36
N TYR A 104 -13.74 9.89 -3.11
CA TYR A 104 -13.22 9.00 -4.14
C TYR A 104 -14.36 8.40 -4.99
N SER A 105 -14.07 8.03 -6.24
CA SER A 105 -15.05 7.37 -7.09
C SER A 105 -15.34 5.95 -6.59
N GLU A 106 -16.53 5.42 -6.89
CA GLU A 106 -16.88 4.04 -6.56
C GLU A 106 -15.90 3.02 -7.18
N GLU A 107 -15.39 3.32 -8.39
CA GLU A 107 -14.38 2.48 -9.04
C GLU A 107 -13.07 2.44 -8.24
N ASP A 108 -12.59 3.58 -7.75
CA ASP A 108 -11.37 3.66 -6.94
C ASP A 108 -11.57 2.98 -5.58
N ILE A 109 -12.74 3.17 -4.95
CA ILE A 109 -13.12 2.60 -3.65
C ILE A 109 -13.26 1.07 -3.74
N SER A 110 -13.80 0.53 -4.84
CA SER A 110 -13.97 -0.92 -5.02
C SER A 110 -12.65 -1.72 -4.97
N LYS A 111 -11.52 -1.04 -5.15
CA LYS A 111 -10.15 -1.60 -5.12
C LYS A 111 -9.49 -1.48 -3.74
N MET A 112 -10.18 -0.94 -2.74
CA MET A 112 -9.65 -0.65 -1.40
C MET A 112 -10.25 -1.59 -0.34
N PRO A 113 -9.53 -1.84 0.78
CA PRO A 113 -10.12 -2.52 1.93
C PRO A 113 -11.31 -1.74 2.51
N PRO A 114 -12.32 -2.40 3.10
CA PRO A 114 -13.54 -1.75 3.59
C PRO A 114 -13.28 -0.59 4.55
N GLU A 115 -12.31 -0.72 5.44
CA GLU A 115 -11.97 0.28 6.47
C GLU A 115 -11.48 1.58 5.83
N LEU A 116 -10.69 1.46 4.75
CA LEU A 116 -10.15 2.58 4.01
C LEU A 116 -11.18 3.14 3.02
N GLY A 117 -11.84 2.27 2.26
CA GLY A 117 -12.83 2.65 1.26
C GLY A 117 -14.02 3.40 1.85
N SER A 118 -14.55 2.94 2.98
CA SER A 118 -15.68 3.60 3.67
C SER A 118 -15.30 5.01 4.14
N ALA A 119 -14.07 5.20 4.63
CA ALA A 119 -13.59 6.51 5.05
C ALA A 119 -13.37 7.46 3.86
N LEU A 120 -12.91 6.94 2.71
CA LEU A 120 -12.68 7.72 1.49
C LEU A 120 -13.96 7.98 0.66
N ALA A 121 -15.08 7.35 1.02
CA ALA A 121 -16.39 7.55 0.41
C ALA A 121 -17.15 8.78 0.94
N ILE A 122 -16.65 9.41 2.00
CA ILE A 122 -17.29 10.58 2.63
C ILE A 122 -16.36 11.80 2.59
N GLU A 123 -16.95 12.98 2.75
CA GLU A 123 -16.17 14.20 2.96
C GLU A 123 -15.44 14.13 4.31
N ARG A 124 -14.16 14.52 4.30
CA ARG A 124 -13.28 14.44 5.47
C ARG A 124 -12.59 15.76 5.71
N GLU A 125 -12.45 16.11 6.98
CA GLU A 125 -11.59 17.22 7.38
C GLU A 125 -10.12 16.86 7.09
N PRO A 126 -9.37 17.73 6.38
CA PRO A 126 -7.96 17.48 6.12
C PRO A 126 -7.16 17.55 7.42
N VAL A 127 -6.13 16.70 7.52
CA VAL A 127 -5.14 16.81 8.60
C VAL A 127 -4.28 18.04 8.32
N THR A 128 -4.39 19.09 9.14
CA THR A 128 -3.74 20.38 8.90
C THR A 128 -2.25 20.39 9.27
N ASP A 129 -1.83 19.63 10.28
CA ASP A 129 -0.42 19.55 10.70
C ASP A 129 0.43 18.84 9.63
N ALA A 130 1.30 19.60 8.97
CA ALA A 130 2.21 19.12 7.93
C ALA A 130 3.19 18.05 8.44
N ASP A 131 3.62 18.11 9.72
CA ASP A 131 4.55 17.12 10.27
C ASP A 131 3.89 15.73 10.34
N ILE A 132 2.59 15.67 10.61
CA ILE A 132 1.85 14.40 10.60
C ILE A 132 1.88 13.80 9.20
N ARG A 133 1.56 14.60 8.18
CA ARG A 133 1.56 14.15 6.77
C ARG A 133 2.96 13.73 6.31
N VAL A 134 3.99 14.48 6.66
CA VAL A 134 5.40 14.10 6.36
C VAL A 134 5.75 12.79 7.05
N GLN A 135 5.44 12.63 8.34
CA GLN A 135 5.77 11.41 9.07
C GLN A 135 5.05 10.18 8.51
N THR A 136 3.79 10.30 8.10
CA THR A 136 3.08 9.19 7.48
C THR A 136 3.66 8.84 6.10
N LEU A 137 4.03 9.83 5.29
CA LEU A 137 4.70 9.61 4.00
C LEU A 137 6.07 8.96 4.18
N GLU A 138 6.88 9.41 5.14
CA GLU A 138 8.17 8.78 5.47
C GLU A 138 7.99 7.33 5.95
N ALA A 139 6.95 7.06 6.75
CA ALA A 139 6.63 5.71 7.18
C ALA A 139 6.24 4.82 5.99
N ILE A 140 5.40 5.33 5.07
CA ILE A 140 5.05 4.65 3.81
C ILE A 140 6.34 4.37 3.02
N TYR A 141 7.18 5.38 2.79
CA TYR A 141 8.45 5.25 2.07
C TYR A 141 9.29 4.09 2.59
N LEU A 142 9.50 4.00 3.91
CA LEU A 142 10.32 2.96 4.54
C LEU A 142 9.72 1.56 4.37
N ILE A 143 8.40 1.43 4.46
CA ILE A 143 7.69 0.16 4.27
C ILE A 143 7.77 -0.26 2.79
N ILE A 144 7.46 0.65 1.87
CA ILE A 144 7.45 0.38 0.43
C ILE A 144 8.85 0.40 -0.20
N LEU A 145 9.89 0.67 0.57
CA LEU A 145 11.26 0.41 0.14
C LEU A 145 11.50 -1.09 -0.02
N GLN A 146 10.78 -1.91 0.75
CA GLN A 146 10.80 -3.37 0.64
C GLN A 146 9.78 -3.86 -0.40
N GLU A 147 10.12 -4.90 -1.17
CA GLU A 147 9.26 -5.37 -2.25
C GLU A 147 7.90 -5.88 -1.76
N ALA A 148 7.87 -6.67 -0.69
CA ALA A 148 6.61 -7.14 -0.09
C ALA A 148 5.77 -5.98 0.47
N GLY A 149 6.41 -4.92 0.98
CA GLY A 149 5.74 -3.71 1.43
C GLY A 149 5.12 -2.95 0.27
N ARG A 150 5.81 -2.85 -0.88
CA ARG A 150 5.21 -2.33 -2.12
C ARG A 150 3.98 -3.11 -2.52
N ARG A 151 4.06 -4.44 -2.57
CA ARG A 151 2.92 -5.27 -2.97
C ARG A 151 1.71 -5.04 -2.06
N ALA A 152 1.93 -4.98 -0.75
CA ALA A 152 0.87 -4.69 0.23
C ALA A 152 0.29 -3.27 0.07
N PHE A 153 1.12 -2.28 -0.28
CA PHE A 153 0.67 -0.92 -0.58
C PHE A 153 -0.15 -0.85 -1.88
N TRP A 154 0.25 -1.59 -2.91
CA TRP A 154 -0.50 -1.69 -4.17
C TRP A 154 -1.85 -2.38 -3.98
N SER A 155 -1.93 -3.42 -3.13
CA SER A 155 -3.18 -4.13 -2.88
C SER A 155 -4.26 -3.30 -2.19
N VAL A 156 -3.92 -2.13 -1.63
CA VAL A 156 -4.87 -1.21 -0.99
C VAL A 156 -5.16 0.04 -1.81
N ASN A 157 -4.81 0.03 -3.10
CA ASN A 157 -4.90 1.17 -4.00
C ASN A 157 -4.10 2.40 -3.52
N GLY A 158 -3.02 2.17 -2.76
CA GLY A 158 -2.16 3.22 -2.19
C GLY A 158 -1.62 4.24 -3.20
N PRO A 159 -1.14 3.82 -4.40
CA PRO A 159 -0.67 4.76 -5.42
C PRO A 159 -1.71 5.81 -5.82
N ARG A 160 -2.97 5.39 -5.99
CA ARG A 160 -4.06 6.28 -6.37
C ARG A 160 -4.36 7.30 -5.27
N ILE A 161 -4.33 6.85 -4.01
CA ILE A 161 -4.55 7.72 -2.85
C ILE A 161 -3.47 8.79 -2.77
N LEU A 162 -2.20 8.44 -2.96
CA LEU A 162 -1.12 9.43 -2.96
C LEU A 162 -1.19 10.39 -4.14
N GLN A 163 -1.61 9.93 -5.31
CA GLN A 163 -1.81 10.80 -6.48
C GLN A 163 -2.83 11.88 -6.17
N VAL A 164 -4.01 11.49 -5.68
CA VAL A 164 -5.08 12.44 -5.32
C VAL A 164 -4.61 13.34 -4.19
N GLY A 165 -3.95 12.81 -3.16
CA GLY A 165 -3.39 13.62 -2.08
C GLY A 165 -2.40 14.69 -2.53
N TYR A 166 -1.52 14.34 -3.48
CA TYR A 166 -0.53 15.25 -4.04
C TYR A 166 -1.15 16.38 -4.87
N GLU A 167 -2.24 16.11 -5.60
CA GLU A 167 -2.94 17.13 -6.42
C GLU A 167 -3.46 18.33 -5.60
N TYR A 168 -3.71 18.14 -4.30
CA TYR A 168 -4.24 19.16 -3.39
C TYR A 168 -3.22 19.63 -2.34
N GLU A 169 -1.98 19.16 -2.38
CA GLU A 169 -0.97 19.54 -1.39
C GLU A 169 -0.25 20.83 -1.81
N GLU A 170 -0.19 21.78 -0.88
CA GLU A 170 0.46 23.08 -1.08
C GLU A 170 1.74 23.22 -0.24
N ASP A 171 1.91 22.42 0.82
CA ASP A 171 3.09 22.49 1.67
C ASP A 171 4.30 21.83 0.98
N SER A 172 5.30 22.66 0.67
CA SER A 172 6.53 22.23 0.00
C SER A 172 7.26 21.04 0.66
N LYS A 173 7.22 20.91 2.00
CA LYS A 173 7.86 19.79 2.70
C LYS A 173 7.07 18.51 2.49
N VAL A 174 5.75 18.59 2.52
CA VAL A 174 4.88 17.44 2.30
C VAL A 174 4.95 16.99 0.85
N MET A 175 4.94 17.93 -0.12
CA MET A 175 5.15 17.63 -1.54
C MET A 175 6.45 16.85 -1.77
N ARG A 176 7.56 17.28 -1.15
CA ARG A 176 8.83 16.56 -1.24
C ARG A 176 8.73 15.13 -0.71
N ALA A 177 8.00 14.91 0.38
CA ALA A 177 7.78 13.57 0.93
C ALA A 177 6.92 12.71 -0.02
N TYR A 178 5.89 13.28 -0.66
CA TYR A 178 5.13 12.59 -1.71
C TYR A 178 6.01 12.19 -2.88
N GLU A 179 6.86 13.10 -3.38
CA GLU A 179 7.79 12.84 -4.49
C GLU A 179 8.75 11.69 -4.17
N GLN A 180 9.27 11.64 -2.93
CA GLN A 180 10.11 10.54 -2.46
C GLN A 180 9.37 9.21 -2.51
N VAL A 181 8.15 9.13 -1.99
CA VAL A 181 7.33 7.92 -2.04
C VAL A 181 6.99 7.55 -3.49
N GLY A 182 6.59 8.54 -4.30
CA GLY A 182 6.24 8.39 -5.71
C GLY A 182 7.39 7.84 -6.56
N SER A 183 8.64 8.20 -6.25
CA SER A 183 9.82 7.68 -6.95
C SER A 183 9.92 6.14 -6.88
N LEU A 184 9.52 5.53 -5.77
CA LEU A 184 9.52 4.08 -5.57
C LEU A 184 8.36 3.40 -6.30
N VAL A 185 7.21 4.06 -6.35
CA VAL A 185 6.01 3.57 -7.04
C VAL A 185 6.22 3.58 -8.56
N CYS A 186 6.70 4.69 -9.11
CA CYS A 186 6.97 4.85 -10.54
C CYS A 186 8.07 3.91 -11.03
N SER A 187 9.16 3.75 -10.27
CA SER A 187 10.24 2.81 -10.63
C SER A 187 9.74 1.37 -10.81
N THR A 188 8.72 0.97 -10.05
CA THR A 188 8.14 -0.37 -10.12
C THR A 188 7.30 -0.57 -11.39
N LEU A 189 6.60 0.46 -11.87
CA LEU A 189 5.84 0.44 -13.13
C LEU A 189 6.76 0.26 -14.35
N TYR A 190 7.90 0.94 -14.37
CA TYR A 190 8.89 0.76 -15.44
C TYR A 190 9.48 -0.65 -15.45
N LEU A 191 9.78 -1.20 -14.27
CA LEU A 191 10.27 -2.58 -14.15
C LEU A 191 9.22 -3.61 -14.56
N SER A 192 7.95 -3.46 -14.17
CA SER A 192 6.89 -4.40 -14.52
C SER A 192 6.56 -4.37 -16.01
N ILE A 193 6.51 -3.18 -16.63
CA ILE A 193 6.36 -3.02 -18.08
C ILE A 193 7.56 -3.65 -18.80
N SER A 194 8.79 -3.39 -18.33
CA SER A 194 10.00 -3.96 -18.92
C SER A 194 10.05 -5.50 -18.80
N LEU A 195 9.70 -6.06 -17.64
CA LEU A 195 9.61 -7.51 -17.41
C LEU A 195 8.52 -8.17 -18.26
N ASN A 196 7.33 -7.58 -18.35
CA ASN A 196 6.25 -8.10 -19.20
C ASN A 196 6.62 -8.04 -20.68
N HIS A 197 7.31 -6.99 -21.11
CA HIS A 197 7.87 -6.87 -22.46
C HIS A 197 8.95 -7.94 -22.71
N TRP A 198 9.84 -8.20 -21.75
CA TRP A 198 10.85 -9.25 -21.86
C TRP A 198 10.26 -10.66 -21.88
N LEU A 199 9.25 -10.93 -21.04
CA LEU A 199 8.54 -12.21 -20.99
C LEU A 199 7.76 -12.48 -22.28
N THR A 200 7.12 -11.45 -22.85
CA THR A 200 6.48 -11.56 -24.17
C THR A 200 7.52 -11.85 -25.25
N LEU A 201 8.67 -11.15 -25.28
CA LEU A 201 9.75 -11.44 -26.23
C LEU A 201 10.33 -12.88 -26.08
N LEU A 202 10.48 -13.37 -24.85
CA LEU A 202 10.91 -14.75 -24.58
C LEU A 202 9.88 -15.78 -25.08
N ASN A 203 8.59 -15.53 -24.88
CA ASN A 203 7.53 -16.40 -25.37
C ASN A 203 7.43 -16.38 -26.90
N LEU A 204 7.55 -15.22 -27.54
CA LEU A 204 7.62 -15.11 -29.00
C LEU A 204 8.79 -15.91 -29.58
N ARG A 205 9.98 -15.82 -28.96
CA ARG A 205 11.16 -16.61 -29.38
C ARG A 205 10.94 -18.13 -29.28
N LYS A 206 10.30 -18.60 -28.20
CA LYS A 206 9.94 -20.02 -28.05
C LYS A 206 8.94 -20.47 -29.12
N ILE A 207 7.94 -19.65 -29.43
CA ILE A 207 6.94 -19.93 -30.46
C ILE A 207 7.60 -20.01 -31.85
N THR A 208 8.50 -19.08 -32.18
CA THR A 208 9.23 -19.11 -33.47
C THR A 208 10.12 -20.36 -33.61
N LEU A 209 10.78 -20.80 -32.55
CA LEU A 209 11.61 -22.02 -32.58
C LEU A 209 10.76 -23.29 -32.76
N LEU A 210 9.60 -23.36 -32.13
CA LEU A 210 8.65 -24.46 -32.32
C LEU A 210 8.09 -24.49 -33.76
N ALA A 211 7.73 -23.33 -34.32
CA ALA A 211 7.23 -23.23 -35.69
C ALA A 211 8.28 -23.65 -36.73
N LEU A 212 9.54 -23.24 -36.54
CA LEU A 212 10.67 -23.69 -37.36
C LEU A 212 10.89 -25.20 -37.23
N GLY A 213 10.78 -25.76 -36.02
CA GLY A 213 10.86 -27.21 -35.80
C GLY A 213 9.76 -27.98 -36.55
N CYS A 214 8.52 -27.50 -36.53
CA CYS A 214 7.41 -28.10 -37.28
C CYS A 214 7.60 -28.04 -38.80
N LEU A 215 8.12 -26.92 -39.34
CA LEU A 215 8.42 -26.79 -40.76
C LEU A 215 9.49 -27.78 -41.23
N ILE A 216 10.55 -27.95 -40.42
CA ILE A 216 11.63 -28.91 -40.70
C ILE A 216 11.09 -30.35 -40.63
N LEU A 217 10.25 -30.67 -39.65
CA LEU A 217 9.62 -31.98 -39.53
C LEU A 217 8.70 -32.29 -40.71
N ASN A 218 7.89 -31.34 -41.18
CA ASN A 218 7.02 -31.53 -42.35
C ASN A 218 7.84 -31.75 -43.64
N GLN A 219 8.94 -31.03 -43.82
CA GLN A 219 9.84 -31.25 -44.96
C GLN A 219 10.47 -32.65 -44.94
N LEU A 220 10.85 -33.16 -43.76
CA LEU A 220 11.39 -34.51 -43.61
C LEU A 220 10.34 -35.61 -43.83
N VAL A 221 9.07 -35.34 -43.51
CA VAL A 221 7.96 -36.29 -43.74
C VAL A 221 7.57 -36.36 -45.21
N GLU A 222 7.56 -35.23 -45.94
CA GLU A 222 7.29 -35.21 -47.39
C GLU A 222 8.36 -35.95 -48.20
N GLU A 223 9.61 -35.96 -47.75
CA GLU A 223 10.68 -36.77 -48.38
C GLU A 223 10.54 -38.29 -48.13
N SER A 224 9.60 -38.73 -47.28
CA SER A 224 9.51 -40.12 -46.79
C SER A 224 8.29 -40.96 -47.23
N GLY A 225 7.35 -40.45 -48.05
CA GLY A 225 6.24 -41.27 -48.55
C GLY A 225 6.74 -42.47 -49.36
N GLY A 226 6.32 -43.72 -49.19
CA GLY A 226 5.22 -44.37 -48.48
C GLY A 226 4.60 -45.42 -49.43
N PRO A 227 4.61 -46.75 -49.15
CA PRO A 227 4.19 -47.79 -50.11
C PRO A 227 2.66 -48.04 -50.14
N GLU A 228 2.15 -48.42 -51.32
CA GLU A 228 0.74 -48.72 -51.61
C GLU A 228 0.16 -49.89 -50.80
N GLU A 229 -1.08 -49.72 -50.30
CA GLU A 229 -1.83 -50.68 -49.48
C GLU A 229 -2.76 -51.55 -50.35
N SER A 230 -2.64 -52.87 -50.24
CA SER A 230 -3.55 -53.85 -50.86
C SER A 230 -4.71 -54.20 -49.93
N SER A 231 -5.95 -53.96 -50.34
CA SER A 231 -7.17 -54.29 -49.60
C SER A 231 -7.63 -55.74 -49.84
N SER A 232 -7.82 -56.51 -48.76
CA SER A 232 -8.55 -57.80 -48.77
C SER A 232 -9.76 -57.73 -47.84
N GLU A 233 -10.95 -58.01 -48.38
CA GLU A 233 -12.26 -58.05 -47.71
C GLU A 233 -12.53 -59.43 -47.06
N PRO A 234 -13.21 -59.54 -45.89
CA PRO A 234 -13.48 -60.82 -45.24
C PRO A 234 -14.91 -61.35 -45.44
N THR A 235 -14.99 -62.68 -45.59
CA THR A 235 -16.19 -63.52 -45.62
C THR A 235 -16.87 -63.62 -44.24
N LYS A 236 -18.21 -63.54 -44.18
CA LYS A 236 -19.03 -63.92 -43.01
C LYS A 236 -20.02 -65.03 -43.38
N ALA A 237 -20.12 -66.04 -42.51
CA ALA A 237 -21.00 -67.20 -42.60
C ALA A 237 -22.30 -67.00 -41.80
N GLU A 238 -23.39 -67.47 -42.42
CA GLU A 238 -24.58 -68.19 -41.93
C GLU A 238 -25.27 -67.82 -40.60
N SER A 239 -26.54 -67.40 -40.75
CA SER A 239 -27.73 -68.14 -40.30
C SER A 239 -28.95 -67.72 -41.11
#